data_AF-A0A848WLW3-F1
#
_entry.id   AF-A0A848WLW3-F1
#
_cell.length_a   1.000
_cell.length_b   1.000
_cell.length_c   1.000
_cell.angle_alpha   90.00
_cell.angle_beta   90.00
_cell.angle_gamma   90.00
#
_symmetry.space_group_name_H-M   'P 1'
#
loop_
_entity.id
_entity.type
_entity.pdbx_description
1 polymer ?
#
loop_
_entity_poly.entity_id
_entity_poly.type
_entity_poly.pdbx_seq_one_letter_code
_entity_poly.pdbx_strand_id
1 'polypeptide(L)'
;MPLNATDRVFPNKTTSATQGMIRWDSVKSLWLFAMIAGGIAALTLTPSWSGALVFIITSAITICAGHSVGMHRLLIHRSFKTPKWLEHGLVWLGTLVGMAGPFGMIRAHDMRDWHQRQIVCPPHPSHGAGFWRDAWWQMHCRFDLDHPPRLKIEPGIADDPFYQWMERHWMAQQLLVAIPLFAFGGIGWVLWGICLRVAVSLIGHWMVGHFAHKTGHQGWHIKGLPVQGYNLSGIGLITFGENWHANHHAFPHSANLGVEEGQLDPGFWFIKTLEWLGLADAILGPKDRPEREGLARLTPQHHGHPFQPI
;
A
#
# COMPACT_ATOMS: atom_id res chain seq x y z
N MET A 1 -29.28 6.05 4.20
CA MET A 1 -28.91 6.19 2.78
C MET A 1 -28.25 4.90 2.33
N PRO A 2 -28.42 4.45 1.08
CA PRO A 2 -27.80 3.22 0.60
C PRO A 2 -26.27 3.38 0.56
N LEU A 3 -25.55 2.34 1.00
CA LEU A 3 -24.09 2.28 0.92
C LEU A 3 -23.68 1.67 -0.43
N ASN A 4 -22.60 2.21 -1.02
CA ASN A 4 -22.07 1.73 -2.29
C ASN A 4 -21.26 0.44 -2.08
N ALA A 5 -21.43 -0.53 -2.97
CA ALA A 5 -20.57 -1.71 -3.03
C ALA A 5 -19.27 -1.42 -3.81
N THR A 6 -18.24 -2.22 -3.56
CA THR A 6 -17.02 -2.30 -4.40
C THR A 6 -16.82 -3.75 -4.85
N ASP A 7 -15.72 -4.03 -5.57
CA ASP A 7 -15.45 -5.35 -6.15
C ASP A 7 -15.47 -6.49 -5.13
N ARG A 8 -14.99 -6.24 -3.90
CA ARG A 8 -14.92 -7.22 -2.82
C ARG A 8 -15.77 -6.89 -1.59
N VAL A 9 -16.32 -5.67 -1.48
CA VAL A 9 -17.01 -5.21 -0.27
C VAL A 9 -18.49 -4.96 -0.55
N PHE A 10 -19.34 -5.79 0.06
CA PHE A 10 -20.77 -5.82 -0.17
C PHE A 10 -21.53 -5.42 1.11
N PRO A 11 -22.02 -4.18 1.22
CA PRO A 11 -22.89 -3.78 2.33
C PRO A 11 -24.27 -4.44 2.21
N ASN A 12 -24.93 -4.64 3.34
CA ASN A 12 -26.32 -5.06 3.43
C ASN A 12 -27.16 -4.00 4.17
N LYS A 13 -28.44 -4.29 4.42
CA LYS A 13 -29.38 -3.33 5.06
C LYS A 13 -28.98 -2.91 6.48
N THR A 14 -28.21 -3.73 7.20
CA THR A 14 -27.76 -3.44 8.57
C THR A 14 -26.34 -2.88 8.61
N THR A 15 -25.60 -2.90 7.50
CA THR A 15 -24.22 -2.42 7.45
C THR A 15 -24.14 -0.93 7.79
N SER A 16 -23.12 -0.58 8.59
CA SER A 16 -22.77 0.80 8.89
C SER A 16 -21.33 1.08 8.47
N ALA A 17 -21.12 2.21 7.78
CA ALA A 17 -19.78 2.68 7.41
C ALA A 17 -19.16 3.59 8.48
N THR A 18 -19.91 3.97 9.51
CA THR A 18 -19.49 5.00 10.48
C THR A 18 -19.55 4.55 11.94
N GLN A 19 -20.42 3.59 12.27
CA GLN A 19 -20.56 3.06 13.62
C GLN A 19 -19.56 1.93 13.86
N GLY A 20 -18.74 2.12 14.88
CA GLY A 20 -17.71 1.19 15.30
C GLY A 20 -16.74 1.85 16.26
N MET A 21 -15.70 1.11 16.64
CA MET A 21 -14.65 1.57 17.53
C MET A 21 -13.27 1.37 16.94
N ILE A 22 -12.41 2.36 17.16
CA ILE A 22 -10.97 2.19 16.97
C ILE A 22 -10.42 1.43 18.17
N ARG A 23 -9.90 0.23 17.94
CA ARG A 23 -9.35 -0.64 18.98
C ARG A 23 -7.85 -0.81 18.78
N TRP A 24 -7.12 -0.74 19.88
CA TRP A 24 -5.69 -1.01 19.89
C TRP A 24 -5.42 -2.47 19.50
N ASP A 25 -4.49 -2.67 18.58
CA ASP A 25 -3.98 -3.97 18.18
C ASP A 25 -2.58 -4.18 18.78
N SER A 26 -2.53 -4.90 19.89
CA SER A 26 -1.30 -5.11 20.64
C SER A 26 -0.25 -5.90 19.85
N VAL A 27 -0.67 -6.82 18.98
CA VAL A 27 0.24 -7.62 18.15
C VAL A 27 0.90 -6.74 17.10
N LYS A 28 0.12 -5.91 16.41
CA LYS A 28 0.64 -4.94 15.44
C LYS A 28 1.57 -3.92 16.10
N SER A 29 1.20 -3.41 17.28
CA SER A 29 2.07 -2.50 18.04
C SER A 29 3.37 -3.13 18.46
N LEU A 30 3.33 -4.32 19.05
CA LEU A 30 4.54 -5.01 19.50
C LEU A 30 5.47 -5.29 18.31
N TRP A 31 4.91 -5.72 17.19
CA TRP A 31 5.65 -5.93 15.95
C TRP A 31 6.35 -4.64 15.49
N LEU A 32 5.61 -3.55 15.33
CA LEU A 32 6.19 -2.28 14.87
C LEU A 32 7.23 -1.73 15.86
N PHE A 33 6.96 -1.77 17.17
CA PHE A 33 7.92 -1.30 18.16
C PHE A 33 9.19 -2.16 18.19
N ALA A 34 9.09 -3.47 18.03
CA ALA A 34 10.26 -4.35 17.93
C ALA A 34 11.09 -4.02 16.68
N MET A 35 10.45 -3.78 15.54
CA MET A 35 11.14 -3.39 14.31
C MET A 35 11.80 -2.00 14.44
N ILE A 36 11.13 -1.03 15.07
CA ILE A 36 11.70 0.29 15.34
C ILE A 36 12.91 0.17 16.28
N ALA A 37 12.79 -0.56 17.39
CA ALA A 37 13.88 -0.75 18.33
C ALA A 37 15.09 -1.43 17.67
N GLY A 38 14.86 -2.48 16.88
CA GLY A 38 15.90 -3.14 16.10
C GLY A 38 16.50 -2.22 15.02
N GLY A 39 15.68 -1.38 14.38
CA GLY A 39 16.16 -0.39 13.40
C GLY A 39 17.02 0.70 14.03
N ILE A 40 16.66 1.19 15.22
CA ILE A 40 17.49 2.11 16.00
C ILE A 40 18.81 1.44 16.37
N ALA A 41 18.78 0.19 16.84
CA ALA A 41 19.98 -0.59 17.13
C ALA A 41 20.85 -0.78 15.88
N ALA A 42 20.25 -0.95 14.70
CA ALA A 42 20.97 -1.03 13.42
C ALA A 42 21.85 0.21 13.20
N LEU A 43 21.27 1.39 13.45
CA LEU A 43 21.91 2.69 13.23
C LEU A 43 22.93 3.05 14.32
N THR A 44 22.67 2.68 15.57
CA THR A 44 23.48 3.12 16.71
C THR A 44 24.52 2.10 17.17
N LEU A 45 24.19 0.81 17.11
CA LEU A 45 25.05 -0.27 17.61
C LEU A 45 25.79 -1.01 16.50
N THR A 46 25.24 -1.04 15.28
CA THR A 46 25.85 -1.71 14.12
C THR A 46 25.93 -0.83 12.87
N PRO A 47 26.39 0.45 12.96
CA PRO A 47 26.50 1.31 11.79
C PRO A 47 27.48 0.70 10.78
N SER A 48 27.01 0.47 9.55
CA SER A 48 27.85 -0.12 8.50
C SER A 48 27.37 0.25 7.10
N TRP A 49 28.29 0.49 6.18
CA TRP A 49 27.98 0.72 4.77
C TRP A 49 27.38 -0.52 4.09
N SER A 50 27.86 -1.71 4.47
CA SER A 50 27.28 -2.97 3.97
C SER A 50 25.85 -3.18 4.47
N GLY A 51 25.57 -2.88 5.74
CA GLY A 51 24.19 -2.88 6.28
C GLY A 51 23.29 -1.85 5.58
N ALA A 52 23.79 -0.63 5.35
CA ALA A 52 23.05 0.39 4.60
C ALA A 52 22.72 -0.07 3.17
N LEU A 53 23.68 -0.69 2.48
CA LEU A 53 23.46 -1.26 1.15
C LEU A 53 22.43 -2.39 1.17
N VAL A 54 22.51 -3.29 2.16
CA VAL A 54 21.50 -4.35 2.37
C VAL A 54 20.12 -3.74 2.55
N PHE A 55 19.98 -2.73 3.41
CA PHE A 55 18.72 -2.01 3.62
C PHE A 55 18.19 -1.41 2.31
N ILE A 56 19.03 -0.71 1.54
CA ILE A 56 18.61 -0.08 0.27
C ILE A 56 18.14 -1.14 -0.73
N ILE A 57 18.93 -2.19 -0.96
CA ILE A 57 18.61 -3.25 -1.93
C ILE A 57 17.34 -4.00 -1.52
N THR A 58 17.26 -4.44 -0.27
CA THR A 58 16.09 -5.18 0.22
C THR A 58 14.83 -4.31 0.26
N SER A 59 14.95 -3.01 0.57
CA SER A 59 13.84 -2.06 0.47
C SER A 59 13.38 -1.90 -0.97
N ALA A 60 14.29 -1.68 -1.92
CA ALA A 60 13.95 -1.52 -3.33
C ALA A 60 13.23 -2.77 -3.88
N ILE A 61 13.73 -3.97 -3.56
CA ILE A 61 13.10 -5.23 -3.99
C ILE A 61 11.71 -5.39 -3.35
N THR A 62 11.61 -5.25 -2.03
CA THR A 62 10.35 -5.53 -1.32
C THR A 62 9.28 -4.46 -1.55
N ILE A 63 9.64 -3.19 -1.71
CA ILE A 63 8.66 -2.12 -1.96
C ILE A 63 8.25 -2.08 -3.43
N CYS A 64 9.20 -2.15 -4.38
CA CYS A 64 8.89 -2.10 -5.81
C CYS A 64 8.22 -3.39 -6.28
N ALA A 65 8.97 -4.50 -6.32
CA ALA A 65 8.47 -5.76 -6.85
C ALA A 65 7.43 -6.39 -5.91
N GLY A 66 7.63 -6.26 -4.60
CA GLY A 66 6.76 -6.84 -3.60
C GLY A 66 5.46 -6.07 -3.39
N HIS A 67 5.54 -4.90 -2.77
CA HIS A 67 4.35 -4.15 -2.37
C HIS A 67 3.66 -3.50 -3.57
N SER A 68 4.34 -2.64 -4.31
CA SER A 68 3.74 -1.89 -5.41
C SER A 68 3.24 -2.82 -6.51
N VAL A 69 4.10 -3.73 -6.98
CA VAL A 69 3.75 -4.60 -8.11
C VAL A 69 2.99 -5.85 -7.66
N GLY A 70 3.53 -6.63 -6.73
CA GLY A 70 2.95 -7.90 -6.32
C GLY A 70 1.66 -7.78 -5.50
N MET A 71 1.68 -6.97 -4.45
CA MET A 71 0.55 -6.87 -3.53
C MET A 71 -0.52 -5.91 -4.05
N HIS A 72 -0.13 -4.71 -4.47
CA HIS A 72 -1.05 -3.65 -4.83
C HIS A 72 -1.60 -3.82 -6.27
N ARG A 73 -0.76 -3.75 -7.30
CA ARG A 73 -1.22 -3.81 -8.70
C ARG A 73 -1.67 -5.21 -9.11
N LEU A 74 -0.96 -6.25 -8.70
CA LEU A 74 -1.25 -7.63 -9.12
C LEU A 74 -2.34 -8.29 -8.26
N LEU A 75 -2.11 -8.46 -6.95
CA LEU A 75 -3.03 -9.24 -6.10
C LEU A 75 -4.36 -8.49 -5.85
N ILE A 76 -4.29 -7.22 -5.43
CA ILE A 76 -5.46 -6.43 -5.03
C ILE A 76 -6.22 -5.94 -6.27
N HIS A 77 -5.56 -5.21 -7.17
CA HIS A 77 -6.24 -4.53 -8.28
C HIS A 77 -6.35 -5.34 -9.56
N ARG A 78 -5.60 -6.45 -9.68
CA ARG A 78 -5.61 -7.33 -10.85
C ARG A 78 -5.35 -6.55 -12.15
N SER A 79 -4.39 -5.62 -12.08
CA SER A 79 -4.04 -4.71 -13.17
C SER A 79 -3.24 -5.37 -14.30
N PHE A 80 -2.73 -6.59 -14.08
CA PHE A 80 -2.06 -7.42 -15.08
C PHE A 80 -2.10 -8.89 -14.66
N LYS A 81 -1.64 -9.79 -15.53
CA LYS A 81 -1.49 -11.22 -15.24
C LYS A 81 -0.05 -11.66 -15.41
N THR A 82 0.34 -12.71 -14.69
CA THR A 82 1.67 -13.31 -14.73
C THR A 82 1.57 -14.80 -14.37
N PRO A 83 2.52 -15.67 -14.75
CA PRO A 83 2.53 -17.05 -14.29
C PRO A 83 2.43 -17.17 -12.77
N LYS A 84 1.71 -18.18 -12.28
CA LYS A 84 1.34 -18.28 -10.86
C LYS A 84 2.55 -18.32 -9.90
N TRP A 85 3.66 -18.95 -10.30
CA TRP A 85 4.89 -18.97 -9.50
C TRP A 85 5.49 -17.57 -9.32
N LEU A 86 5.40 -16.72 -10.34
CA LEU A 86 5.88 -15.34 -10.28
C LEU A 86 4.91 -14.48 -9.47
N GLU A 87 3.61 -14.67 -9.64
CA GLU A 87 2.59 -14.04 -8.77
C GLU A 87 2.87 -14.35 -7.30
N HIS A 88 3.08 -15.62 -6.96
CA HIS A 88 3.44 -16.04 -5.60
C HIS A 88 4.74 -15.40 -5.10
N GLY A 89 5.78 -15.37 -5.93
CA GLY A 89 7.06 -14.73 -5.59
C GLY A 89 6.91 -13.24 -5.29
N LEU A 90 6.19 -12.51 -6.14
CA LEU A 90 5.93 -11.07 -5.95
C LEU A 90 5.08 -10.81 -4.71
N VAL A 91 4.05 -11.62 -4.44
CA VAL A 91 3.21 -11.48 -3.24
C VAL A 91 4.00 -11.81 -1.96
N TRP A 92 4.90 -12.80 -2.00
CA TRP A 92 5.81 -13.08 -0.88
C TRP A 92 6.73 -11.89 -0.59
N LEU A 93 7.34 -11.29 -1.63
CA LEU A 93 8.12 -10.07 -1.47
C LEU A 93 7.29 -8.93 -0.86
N GLY A 94 6.00 -8.82 -1.23
CA GLY A 94 5.08 -7.84 -0.65
C GLY A 94 4.78 -8.12 0.83
N THR A 95 4.67 -9.40 1.20
CA THR A 95 4.51 -9.83 2.60
C THR A 95 5.73 -9.45 3.44
N LEU A 96 6.93 -9.46 2.86
CA LEU A 96 8.16 -9.04 3.55
C LEU A 96 8.17 -7.56 3.92
N VAL A 97 7.34 -6.69 3.33
CA VAL A 97 7.18 -5.30 3.82
C VAL A 97 6.71 -5.25 5.27
N GLY A 98 6.04 -6.30 5.75
CA GLY A 98 5.78 -6.51 7.17
C GLY A 98 4.54 -5.77 7.69
N MET A 99 3.58 -5.46 6.82
CA MET A 99 2.31 -4.84 7.19
C MET A 99 1.24 -5.87 7.56
N ALA A 100 1.07 -6.89 6.70
CA ALA A 100 0.12 -7.97 6.85
C ALA A 100 0.44 -9.09 5.85
N GLY A 101 -0.23 -10.22 5.98
CA GLY A 101 -0.30 -11.22 4.92
C GLY A 101 -1.24 -10.79 3.77
N PRO A 102 -1.39 -11.63 2.73
CA PRO A 102 -2.17 -11.31 1.54
C PRO A 102 -3.63 -10.95 1.83
N PHE A 103 -4.30 -11.68 2.73
CA PHE A 103 -5.72 -11.44 3.02
C PHE A 103 -5.89 -10.22 3.92
N GLY A 104 -5.00 -10.04 4.89
CA GLY A 104 -4.95 -8.83 5.72
C GLY A 104 -4.74 -7.57 4.88
N MET A 105 -3.87 -7.62 3.87
CA MET A 105 -3.62 -6.49 2.99
C MET A 105 -4.80 -6.20 2.06
N ILE A 106 -5.40 -7.22 1.43
CA ILE A 106 -6.65 -7.06 0.65
C ILE A 106 -7.73 -6.42 1.52
N ARG A 107 -7.93 -6.93 2.75
CA ARG A 107 -8.92 -6.38 3.68
C ARG A 107 -8.65 -4.93 4.02
N ALA A 108 -7.42 -4.58 4.39
CA ALA A 108 -7.06 -3.22 4.77
C ALA A 108 -7.28 -2.24 3.61
N HIS A 109 -6.84 -2.63 2.40
CA HIS A 109 -6.97 -1.84 1.20
C HIS A 109 -8.44 -1.67 0.79
N ASP A 110 -9.17 -2.77 0.57
CA ASP A 110 -10.52 -2.74 0.00
C ASP A 110 -11.53 -2.14 0.97
N MET A 111 -11.35 -2.34 2.28
CA MET A 111 -12.17 -1.66 3.28
C MET A 111 -11.91 -0.15 3.29
N ARG A 112 -10.66 0.32 3.19
CA ARG A 112 -10.36 1.76 3.11
C ARG A 112 -11.03 2.37 1.87
N ASP A 113 -10.81 1.77 0.72
CA ASP A 113 -11.41 2.20 -0.55
C ASP A 113 -12.93 2.21 -0.49
N TRP A 114 -13.55 1.19 0.11
CA TRP A 114 -14.99 1.16 0.33
C TRP A 114 -15.47 2.33 1.19
N HIS A 115 -14.83 2.61 2.33
CA HIS A 115 -15.21 3.73 3.20
C HIS A 115 -15.08 5.09 2.50
N GLN A 116 -13.99 5.30 1.76
CA GLN A 116 -13.72 6.55 1.04
C GLN A 116 -14.69 6.80 -0.12
N ARG A 117 -15.39 5.76 -0.59
CA ARG A 117 -16.41 5.81 -1.64
C ARG A 117 -17.85 5.94 -1.09
N GLN A 118 -18.04 6.06 0.21
CA GLN A 118 -19.35 6.35 0.83
C GLN A 118 -19.61 7.85 0.90
N ILE A 119 -20.85 8.25 1.16
CA ILE A 119 -21.22 9.67 1.35
C ILE A 119 -20.52 10.27 2.57
N VAL A 120 -20.29 9.46 3.61
CA VAL A 120 -19.58 9.84 4.83
C VAL A 120 -18.47 8.84 5.09
N CYS A 121 -17.23 9.33 5.22
CA CYS A 121 -16.07 8.52 5.54
C CYS A 121 -15.55 8.91 6.95
N PRO A 122 -15.45 7.96 7.90
CA PRO A 122 -14.94 8.26 9.24
C PRO A 122 -13.48 8.74 9.23
N PRO A 123 -13.01 9.37 10.32
CA PRO A 123 -11.65 9.94 10.36
C PRO A 123 -10.51 8.91 10.20
N HIS A 124 -10.72 7.65 10.59
CA HIS A 124 -9.71 6.59 10.43
C HIS A 124 -9.45 6.23 8.96
N PRO A 125 -10.42 5.72 8.17
CA PRO A 125 -10.19 5.41 6.76
C PRO A 125 -9.94 6.64 5.87
N SER A 126 -10.36 7.83 6.27
CA SER A 126 -10.10 9.08 5.51
C SER A 126 -8.75 9.74 5.79
N HIS A 127 -7.98 9.24 6.76
CA HIS A 127 -6.83 9.97 7.33
C HIS A 127 -7.21 11.37 7.89
N GLY A 128 -8.46 11.52 8.31
CA GLY A 128 -9.06 12.75 8.83
C GLY A 128 -8.81 13.01 10.32
N ALA A 129 -8.13 12.10 11.04
CA ALA A 129 -7.97 12.20 12.49
C ALA A 129 -6.90 13.22 12.96
N GLY A 130 -6.14 13.84 12.04
CA GLY A 130 -5.01 14.71 12.36
C GLY A 130 -3.72 13.92 12.62
N PHE A 131 -2.57 14.54 12.36
CA PHE A 131 -1.29 13.84 12.16
C PHE A 131 -0.95 12.76 13.21
N TRP A 132 -0.83 13.12 14.50
CA TRP A 132 -0.40 12.18 15.54
C TRP A 132 -1.44 11.09 15.84
N ARG A 133 -2.72 11.46 15.84
CA ARG A 133 -3.80 10.50 16.10
C ARG A 133 -3.98 9.54 14.93
N ASP A 134 -3.83 10.04 13.70
CA ASP A 134 -3.82 9.21 12.49
C ASP A 134 -2.62 8.25 12.47
N ALA A 135 -1.43 8.73 12.83
CA ALA A 135 -0.24 7.89 13.00
C ALA A 135 -0.52 6.73 13.95
N TRP A 136 -1.06 7.04 15.13
CA TRP A 136 -1.42 6.04 16.12
C TRP A 136 -2.48 5.07 15.58
N TRP A 137 -3.57 5.58 15.01
CA TRP A 137 -4.66 4.76 14.52
C TRP A 137 -4.25 3.82 13.40
N GLN A 138 -3.58 4.34 12.37
CA GLN A 138 -3.21 3.58 11.18
C GLN A 138 -2.11 2.56 11.46
N MET A 139 -1.19 2.84 12.40
CA MET A 139 -0.05 1.96 12.69
C MET A 139 -0.27 1.02 13.88
N HIS A 140 -1.19 1.34 14.80
CA HIS A 140 -1.37 0.58 16.05
C HIS A 140 -2.80 0.12 16.33
N CYS A 141 -3.78 0.59 15.56
CA CYS A 141 -5.17 0.23 15.78
C CYS A 141 -5.78 -0.48 14.57
N ARG A 142 -7.00 -0.96 14.81
CA ARG A 142 -7.95 -1.43 13.81
C ARG A 142 -9.29 -0.73 14.02
N PHE A 143 -10.05 -0.58 12.94
CA PHE A 143 -11.41 -0.05 13.00
C PHE A 143 -12.42 -1.20 12.96
N ASP A 144 -12.98 -1.52 14.13
CA ASP A 144 -13.98 -2.57 14.30
C ASP A 144 -15.37 -1.95 14.15
N LEU A 145 -16.00 -2.15 12.98
CA LEU A 145 -17.38 -1.73 12.74
C LEU A 145 -18.36 -2.58 13.54
N ASP A 146 -19.41 -1.97 14.09
CA ASP A 146 -20.47 -2.68 14.82
C ASP A 146 -21.25 -3.60 13.87
N HIS A 147 -21.46 -3.14 12.64
CA HIS A 147 -22.12 -3.87 11.57
C HIS A 147 -21.30 -3.78 10.27
N PRO A 148 -20.25 -4.61 10.11
CA PRO A 148 -19.37 -4.54 8.95
C PRO A 148 -20.06 -5.01 7.65
N PRO A 149 -19.62 -4.54 6.47
CA PRO A 149 -20.00 -5.14 5.19
C PRO A 149 -19.43 -6.55 5.07
N ARG A 150 -19.98 -7.34 4.13
CA ARG A 150 -19.38 -8.62 3.75
C ARG A 150 -18.21 -8.38 2.80
N LEU A 151 -17.00 -8.70 3.25
CA LEU A 151 -15.83 -8.79 2.38
C LEU A 151 -15.73 -10.19 1.78
N LYS A 152 -15.67 -10.30 0.44
CA LYS A 152 -15.56 -11.57 -0.28
C LYS A 152 -14.31 -11.56 -1.16
N ILE A 153 -13.30 -12.32 -0.73
CA ILE A 153 -12.13 -12.63 -1.55
C ILE A 153 -12.51 -13.74 -2.55
N GLU A 154 -12.01 -13.63 -3.77
CA GLU A 154 -12.28 -14.58 -4.86
C GLU A 154 -11.72 -15.97 -4.52
N PRO A 155 -12.41 -17.06 -4.89
CA PRO A 155 -11.96 -18.43 -4.57
C PRO A 155 -10.52 -18.73 -5.00
N GLY A 156 -10.10 -18.24 -6.17
CA GLY A 156 -8.72 -18.42 -6.66
C GLY A 156 -7.63 -17.75 -5.82
N ILE A 157 -7.99 -16.90 -4.86
CA ILE A 157 -7.09 -16.33 -3.85
C ILE A 157 -7.37 -16.95 -2.48
N ALA A 158 -8.65 -17.02 -2.07
CA ALA A 158 -9.04 -17.51 -0.75
C ALA A 158 -8.68 -18.98 -0.51
N ASP A 159 -8.79 -19.81 -1.54
CA ASP A 159 -8.57 -21.26 -1.46
C ASP A 159 -7.14 -21.66 -1.86
N ASP A 160 -6.29 -20.69 -2.22
CA ASP A 160 -4.89 -20.94 -2.58
C ASP A 160 -4.05 -21.25 -1.32
N PRO A 161 -3.48 -22.46 -1.19
CA PRO A 161 -2.75 -22.86 0.01
C PRO A 161 -1.50 -22.00 0.26
N PHE A 162 -0.90 -21.44 -0.80
CA PHE A 162 0.24 -20.54 -0.66
C PHE A 162 -0.19 -19.25 0.05
N TYR A 163 -1.28 -18.62 -0.37
CA TYR A 163 -1.77 -17.39 0.27
C TYR A 163 -2.25 -17.62 1.69
N GLN A 164 -2.88 -18.77 1.96
CA GLN A 164 -3.24 -19.13 3.32
C GLN A 164 -2.01 -19.34 4.22
N TRP A 165 -0.93 -19.94 3.69
CA TRP A 165 0.32 -20.11 4.43
C TRP A 165 1.01 -18.77 4.68
N MET A 166 1.07 -17.90 3.67
CA MET A 166 1.56 -16.53 3.79
C MET A 166 0.78 -15.75 4.83
N GLU A 167 -0.56 -15.80 4.79
CA GLU A 167 -1.42 -15.09 5.74
C GLU A 167 -1.16 -15.51 7.18
N ARG A 168 -1.04 -16.82 7.44
CA ARG A 168 -0.81 -17.33 8.80
C ARG A 168 0.57 -16.99 9.35
N HIS A 169 1.57 -16.88 8.48
CA HIS A 169 2.98 -16.80 8.90
C HIS A 169 3.68 -15.53 8.40
N TRP A 170 2.93 -14.48 8.06
CA TRP A 170 3.48 -13.30 7.38
C TRP A 170 4.65 -12.65 8.13
N MET A 171 4.57 -12.58 9.47
CA MET A 171 5.68 -12.08 10.31
C MET A 171 6.88 -13.02 10.27
N ALA A 172 6.64 -14.33 10.34
CA ALA A 172 7.70 -15.34 10.33
C ALA A 172 8.42 -15.43 8.97
N GLN A 173 7.83 -14.93 7.89
CA GLN A 173 8.50 -14.85 6.58
C GLN A 173 9.80 -14.04 6.64
N GLN A 174 9.94 -13.12 7.60
CA GLN A 174 11.21 -12.41 7.81
C GLN A 174 12.36 -13.36 8.13
N LEU A 175 12.11 -14.52 8.76
CA LEU A 175 13.15 -15.49 9.12
C LEU A 175 13.83 -16.08 7.89
N LEU A 176 13.11 -16.25 6.78
CA LEU A 176 13.70 -16.75 5.53
C LEU A 176 14.74 -15.79 4.95
N VAL A 177 14.58 -14.49 5.20
CA VAL A 177 15.55 -13.44 4.83
C VAL A 177 16.60 -13.27 5.93
N ALA A 178 16.23 -13.46 7.20
CA ALA A 178 17.13 -13.29 8.33
C ALA A 178 18.29 -14.29 8.31
N ILE A 179 18.02 -15.56 7.94
CA ILE A 179 19.03 -16.63 7.90
C ILE A 179 20.20 -16.27 6.98
N PRO A 180 20.01 -15.95 5.68
CA PRO A 180 21.12 -15.57 4.82
C PRO A 180 21.77 -14.25 5.26
N LEU A 181 21.00 -13.25 5.70
CA LEU A 181 21.59 -11.99 6.18
C LEU A 181 22.51 -12.21 7.39
N PHE A 182 22.09 -13.06 8.33
CA PHE A 182 22.90 -13.42 9.49
C PHE A 182 24.16 -14.19 9.08
N ALA A 183 24.05 -15.13 8.15
CA ALA A 183 25.19 -15.91 7.67
C ALA A 183 26.26 -15.04 7.00
N PHE A 184 25.87 -13.99 6.27
CA PHE A 184 26.80 -13.16 5.50
C PHE A 184 27.29 -11.90 6.22
N GLY A 185 26.49 -11.31 7.12
CA GLY A 185 26.87 -10.08 7.81
C GLY A 185 26.39 -10.00 9.26
N GLY A 186 26.07 -11.15 9.86
CA GLY A 186 25.71 -11.27 11.26
C GLY A 186 24.44 -10.52 11.63
N ILE A 187 24.32 -10.23 12.93
CA ILE A 187 23.16 -9.51 13.46
C ILE A 187 23.01 -8.10 12.88
N GLY A 188 24.12 -7.44 12.50
CA GLY A 188 24.07 -6.12 11.88
C GLY A 188 23.24 -6.13 10.59
N TRP A 189 23.52 -7.06 9.67
CA TRP A 189 22.74 -7.16 8.43
C TRP A 189 21.26 -7.51 8.67
N VAL A 190 20.95 -8.31 9.68
CA VAL A 190 19.56 -8.60 10.08
C VAL A 190 18.86 -7.33 10.56
N LEU A 191 19.49 -6.56 11.45
CA LEU A 191 18.91 -5.31 11.98
C LEU A 191 18.67 -4.28 10.88
N TRP A 192 19.60 -4.16 9.91
CA TRP A 192 19.46 -3.26 8.76
C TRP A 192 18.42 -3.76 7.74
N GLY A 193 18.56 -5.01 7.28
CA GLY A 193 17.76 -5.58 6.19
C GLY A 193 16.35 -6.01 6.59
N ILE A 194 16.07 -6.15 7.90
CA ILE A 194 14.75 -6.51 8.41
C ILE A 194 14.19 -5.42 9.30
N CYS A 195 14.81 -5.15 10.45
CA CYS A 195 14.20 -4.26 11.44
C CYS A 195 14.06 -2.83 10.91
N LEU A 196 15.17 -2.23 10.45
CA LEU A 196 15.14 -0.89 9.86
C LEU A 196 14.27 -0.84 8.60
N ARG A 197 14.41 -1.82 7.71
CA ARG A 197 13.58 -1.94 6.49
C ARG A 197 12.10 -1.94 6.80
N VAL A 198 11.63 -2.84 7.66
CA VAL A 198 10.20 -2.97 8.02
C VAL A 198 9.73 -1.69 8.71
N ALA A 199 10.48 -1.16 9.68
CA ALA A 199 10.11 0.08 10.37
C ALA A 199 9.93 1.26 9.40
N VAL A 200 10.93 1.51 8.55
CA VAL A 200 10.88 2.58 7.55
C VAL A 200 9.77 2.34 6.54
N SER A 201 9.55 1.10 6.11
CA SER A 201 8.50 0.79 5.13
C SER A 201 7.09 1.03 5.70
N LEU A 202 6.82 0.64 6.94
CA LEU A 202 5.53 0.84 7.60
C LEU A 202 5.24 2.32 7.84
N ILE A 203 6.23 3.04 8.36
CA ILE A 203 6.12 4.50 8.60
C ILE A 203 5.95 5.22 7.26
N GLY A 204 6.77 4.88 6.25
CA GLY A 204 6.70 5.47 4.91
C GLY A 204 5.36 5.21 4.23
N HIS A 205 4.81 3.99 4.34
CA HIS A 205 3.47 3.67 3.84
C HIS A 205 2.40 4.54 4.47
N TRP A 206 2.43 4.65 5.80
CA TRP A 206 1.50 5.51 6.51
C TRP A 206 1.66 6.98 6.10
N MET A 207 2.89 7.48 5.98
CA MET A 207 3.15 8.86 5.54
C MET A 207 2.57 9.14 4.16
N VAL A 208 2.81 8.26 3.18
CA VAL A 208 2.23 8.39 1.83
C VAL A 208 0.70 8.44 1.94
N GLY A 209 0.09 7.48 2.63
CA GLY A 209 -1.37 7.45 2.82
C GLY A 209 -1.91 8.71 3.50
N HIS A 210 -1.25 9.18 4.56
CA HIS A 210 -1.64 10.38 5.30
C HIS A 210 -1.60 11.62 4.41
N PHE A 211 -0.42 11.93 3.85
CA PHE A 211 -0.22 13.15 3.07
C PHE A 211 -1.02 13.14 1.77
N ALA A 212 -1.11 11.99 1.10
CA ALA A 212 -1.89 11.85 -0.14
C ALA A 212 -3.41 11.97 0.08
N HIS A 213 -3.90 11.97 1.31
CA HIS A 213 -5.30 12.22 1.66
C HIS A 213 -5.54 13.57 2.36
N LYS A 214 -4.54 14.46 2.40
CA LYS A 214 -4.71 15.83 2.93
C LYS A 214 -5.06 16.82 1.83
N THR A 215 -4.06 17.21 1.06
CA THR A 215 -4.11 18.23 0.01
C THR A 215 -2.89 18.04 -0.90
N GLY A 216 -2.95 18.52 -2.14
CA GLY A 216 -1.82 18.46 -3.05
C GLY A 216 -2.24 18.59 -4.51
N HIS A 217 -1.34 18.20 -5.41
CA HIS A 217 -1.64 18.15 -6.84
C HIS A 217 -2.68 17.06 -7.12
N GLN A 218 -3.68 17.37 -7.93
CA GLN A 218 -4.70 16.41 -8.35
C GLN A 218 -5.12 16.71 -9.79
N GLY A 219 -4.74 15.87 -10.75
CA GLY A 219 -5.19 16.02 -12.14
C GLY A 219 -6.53 15.34 -12.42
N TRP A 220 -6.98 14.47 -11.52
CA TRP A 220 -8.23 13.72 -11.63
C TRP A 220 -9.01 13.77 -10.33
N HIS A 221 -10.27 14.16 -10.39
CA HIS A 221 -11.17 14.16 -9.22
C HIS A 221 -12.35 13.22 -9.43
N ILE A 222 -12.99 12.80 -8.35
CA ILE A 222 -14.27 12.09 -8.42
C ILE A 222 -15.32 12.91 -7.67
N LYS A 223 -16.25 13.51 -8.42
CA LYS A 223 -17.33 14.36 -7.88
C LYS A 223 -18.17 13.57 -6.88
N GLY A 224 -18.55 14.23 -5.78
CA GLY A 224 -19.45 13.67 -4.77
C GLY A 224 -18.81 12.72 -3.76
N LEU A 225 -17.51 12.39 -3.88
CA LEU A 225 -16.81 11.63 -2.85
C LEU A 225 -16.28 12.56 -1.74
N PRO A 226 -16.44 12.19 -0.45
CA PRO A 226 -15.98 12.99 0.68
C PRO A 226 -14.46 12.96 0.86
N VAL A 227 -13.77 11.99 0.24
CA VAL A 227 -12.32 11.83 0.30
C VAL A 227 -11.77 11.80 -1.11
N GLN A 228 -10.73 12.59 -1.34
CA GLN A 228 -9.95 12.59 -2.57
C GLN A 228 -8.53 12.08 -2.29
N GLY A 229 -7.88 11.57 -3.34
CA GLY A 229 -6.44 11.33 -3.34
C GLY A 229 -5.71 12.50 -3.99
N TYR A 230 -4.49 12.76 -3.54
CA TYR A 230 -3.59 13.79 -4.05
C TYR A 230 -2.24 13.17 -4.39
N ASN A 231 -1.65 13.62 -5.49
CA ASN A 231 -0.32 13.23 -5.93
C ASN A 231 0.74 13.95 -5.08
N LEU A 232 1.71 13.19 -4.57
CA LEU A 232 2.86 13.72 -3.84
C LEU A 232 4.06 13.84 -4.78
N SER A 233 4.31 15.02 -5.34
CA SER A 233 5.37 15.24 -6.32
C SER A 233 6.78 14.99 -5.75
N GLY A 234 7.70 14.52 -6.60
CA GLY A 234 9.13 14.41 -6.27
C GLY A 234 9.56 13.11 -5.56
N ILE A 235 8.62 12.26 -5.14
CA ILE A 235 8.93 11.00 -4.43
C ILE A 235 8.60 9.73 -5.23
N GLY A 236 8.35 9.85 -6.54
CA GLY A 236 7.99 8.72 -7.40
C GLY A 236 9.06 7.63 -7.51
N LEU A 237 10.35 8.00 -7.46
CA LEU A 237 11.44 7.02 -7.44
C LEU A 237 11.54 6.25 -6.12
N ILE A 238 11.19 6.90 -5.00
CA ILE A 238 11.30 6.33 -3.65
C ILE A 238 10.09 5.44 -3.35
N THR A 239 8.92 5.85 -3.81
CA THR A 239 7.64 5.14 -3.60
C THR A 239 7.30 4.20 -4.75
N PHE A 240 8.14 4.15 -5.79
CA PHE A 240 7.95 3.33 -6.98
C PHE A 240 6.59 3.58 -7.68
N GLY A 241 6.12 4.83 -7.66
CA GLY A 241 4.86 5.28 -8.26
C GLY A 241 3.65 5.32 -7.33
N GLU A 242 3.74 4.78 -6.10
CA GLU A 242 2.65 4.77 -5.12
C GLU A 242 2.24 6.17 -4.64
N ASN A 243 3.09 7.18 -4.87
CA ASN A 243 2.80 8.59 -4.59
C ASN A 243 1.77 9.23 -5.54
N TRP A 244 1.49 8.63 -6.69
CA TRP A 244 0.50 9.11 -7.66
C TRP A 244 -0.92 8.72 -7.25
N HIS A 245 -1.27 9.08 -6.02
CA HIS A 245 -2.46 8.59 -5.33
C HIS A 245 -3.75 9.11 -5.96
N ALA A 246 -3.76 10.35 -6.48
CA ALA A 246 -4.93 10.86 -7.20
C ALA A 246 -5.24 10.02 -8.44
N ASN A 247 -4.19 9.67 -9.19
CA ASN A 247 -4.32 8.85 -10.39
C ASN A 247 -4.77 7.43 -10.04
N HIS A 248 -4.20 6.86 -8.97
CA HIS A 248 -4.62 5.58 -8.45
C HIS A 248 -6.10 5.57 -8.06
N HIS A 249 -6.55 6.58 -7.31
CA HIS A 249 -7.95 6.74 -6.93
C HIS A 249 -8.86 6.91 -8.14
N ALA A 250 -8.41 7.59 -9.19
CA ALA A 250 -9.15 7.73 -10.44
C ALA A 250 -9.24 6.41 -11.22
N PHE A 251 -8.13 5.69 -11.35
CA PHE A 251 -7.97 4.49 -12.18
C PHE A 251 -7.39 3.32 -11.36
N PRO A 252 -8.16 2.74 -10.42
CA PRO A 252 -7.62 1.77 -9.46
C PRO A 252 -7.04 0.52 -10.12
N HIS A 253 -7.60 0.08 -11.25
CA HIS A 253 -7.13 -1.09 -12.00
C HIS A 253 -6.00 -0.79 -13.00
N SER A 254 -5.54 0.47 -13.11
CA SER A 254 -4.42 0.78 -13.99
C SER A 254 -3.14 0.19 -13.41
N ALA A 255 -2.34 -0.48 -14.24
CA ALA A 255 -1.00 -0.90 -13.90
C ALA A 255 -0.03 0.29 -13.92
N ASN A 256 -0.36 1.37 -14.62
CA ASN A 256 0.40 2.63 -14.61
C ASN A 256 -0.25 3.62 -13.63
N LEU A 257 0.44 3.94 -12.54
CA LEU A 257 0.02 4.97 -11.59
C LEU A 257 0.50 6.36 -12.03
N GLY A 258 1.64 6.44 -12.74
CA GLY A 258 2.14 7.67 -13.38
C GLY A 258 1.43 7.99 -14.69
N VAL A 259 0.16 8.40 -14.60
CA VAL A 259 -0.72 8.63 -15.76
C VAL A 259 -0.37 9.89 -16.55
N GLU A 260 0.27 10.88 -15.92
CA GLU A 260 0.59 12.16 -16.54
C GLU A 260 2.08 12.28 -16.89
N GLU A 261 2.40 13.19 -17.81
CA GLU A 261 3.77 13.41 -18.27
C GLU A 261 4.70 13.81 -17.11
N GLY A 262 5.92 13.27 -17.10
CA GLY A 262 6.92 13.52 -16.05
C GLY A 262 6.69 12.74 -14.75
N GLN A 263 5.61 11.97 -14.62
CA GLN A 263 5.35 11.15 -13.44
C GLN A 263 6.17 9.86 -13.48
N LEU A 264 7.20 9.80 -12.63
CA LEU A 264 8.07 8.64 -12.52
C LEU A 264 7.34 7.49 -11.80
N ASP A 265 7.20 6.36 -12.48
CA ASP A 265 6.58 5.14 -11.94
C ASP A 265 7.47 3.91 -12.21
N PRO A 266 8.51 3.71 -11.38
CA PRO A 266 9.36 2.52 -11.46
C PRO A 266 8.61 1.18 -11.34
N GLY A 267 7.49 1.13 -10.60
CA GLY A 267 6.68 -0.08 -10.50
C GLY A 267 6.09 -0.46 -11.86
N PHE A 268 5.63 0.52 -12.64
CA PHE A 268 5.14 0.29 -14.00
C PHE A 268 6.28 -0.10 -14.94
N TRP A 269 7.45 0.53 -14.83
CA TRP A 269 8.63 0.13 -15.60
C TRP A 269 9.05 -1.31 -15.33
N PHE A 270 8.94 -1.76 -14.08
CA PHE A 270 9.18 -3.15 -13.71
C PHE A 270 8.16 -4.09 -14.38
N ILE A 271 6.87 -3.74 -14.37
CA ILE A 271 5.82 -4.50 -15.08
C ILE A 271 6.11 -4.57 -16.59
N LYS A 272 6.52 -3.46 -17.22
CA LYS A 272 6.88 -3.44 -18.65
C LYS A 272 8.13 -4.26 -18.96
N THR A 273 9.08 -4.32 -18.03
CA THR A 273 10.22 -5.25 -18.14
C THR A 273 9.74 -6.71 -18.11
N LEU A 274 8.82 -7.05 -17.21
CA LEU A 274 8.24 -8.41 -17.16
C LEU A 274 7.46 -8.74 -18.45
N GLU A 275 6.70 -7.81 -18.99
CA GLU A 275 6.00 -7.99 -20.28
C GLU A 275 6.98 -8.23 -21.43
N TRP A 276 8.05 -7.42 -21.51
CA TRP A 276 9.10 -7.61 -22.52
C TRP A 276 9.77 -8.98 -22.42
N LEU A 277 9.91 -9.53 -21.21
CA LEU A 277 10.41 -10.88 -20.96
C LEU A 277 9.37 -11.99 -21.21
N GLY A 278 8.13 -11.65 -21.58
CA GLY A 278 7.03 -12.60 -21.74
C GLY A 278 6.50 -13.17 -20.42
N LEU A 279 6.77 -12.50 -19.30
CA LEU A 279 6.39 -12.90 -17.93
C LEU A 279 5.18 -12.14 -17.40
N ALA A 280 4.68 -11.13 -18.12
CA ALA A 280 3.44 -10.43 -17.80
C ALA A 280 2.61 -10.17 -19.06
N ASP A 281 1.30 -10.27 -18.93
CA ASP A 281 0.33 -9.96 -20.00
C ASP A 281 -0.94 -9.30 -19.44
N ALA A 282 -1.90 -8.99 -20.32
CA ALA A 282 -3.20 -8.40 -19.97
C ALA A 282 -3.08 -7.14 -19.08
N ILE A 283 -2.09 -6.30 -19.39
CA ILE A 283 -1.79 -5.08 -18.64
C ILE A 283 -2.87 -4.03 -18.92
N LEU A 284 -3.56 -3.61 -17.87
CA LEU A 284 -4.60 -2.60 -17.91
C LEU A 284 -4.01 -1.21 -17.69
N GLY A 285 -4.48 -0.23 -18.46
CA GLY A 285 -4.25 1.18 -18.28
C GLY A 285 -5.55 1.95 -17.98
N PRO A 286 -5.48 3.30 -17.91
CA PRO A 286 -6.60 4.14 -17.51
C PRO A 286 -7.86 4.02 -18.40
N LYS A 287 -7.71 3.59 -19.65
CA LYS A 287 -8.79 3.53 -20.65
C LYS A 287 -9.44 2.15 -20.79
N ASP A 288 -8.93 1.14 -20.10
CA ASP A 288 -9.33 -0.27 -20.32
C ASP A 288 -10.54 -0.71 -19.47
N ARG A 289 -11.19 0.23 -18.76
CA ARG A 289 -12.38 -0.02 -17.93
C ARG A 289 -13.46 1.02 -18.22
N PRO A 290 -14.75 0.69 -17.98
CA PRO A 290 -15.85 1.62 -18.16
C PRO A 290 -15.65 2.89 -17.33
N GLU A 291 -16.15 4.01 -17.86
CA GLU A 291 -16.06 5.30 -17.19
C GLU A 291 -16.63 5.22 -15.77
N ARG A 292 -15.85 5.74 -14.82
CA ARG A 292 -16.26 5.83 -13.42
C ARG A 292 -17.15 7.04 -13.24
N GLU A 293 -18.34 6.84 -12.69
CA GLU A 293 -19.27 7.93 -12.39
C GLU A 293 -18.60 9.03 -11.56
N GLY A 294 -18.82 10.29 -11.96
CA GLY A 294 -18.25 11.47 -11.29
C GLY A 294 -16.77 11.72 -11.56
N LEU A 295 -16.05 10.83 -12.26
CA LEU A 295 -14.67 11.07 -12.66
C LEU A 295 -14.59 12.27 -13.62
N ALA A 296 -13.71 13.22 -13.33
CA ALA A 296 -13.37 14.25 -14.30
C ALA A 296 -11.91 14.66 -14.19
N ARG A 297 -11.38 15.10 -15.34
CA ARG A 297 -10.06 15.70 -15.42
C ARG A 297 -10.13 17.14 -14.94
N LEU A 298 -9.26 17.49 -14.01
CA LEU A 298 -9.02 18.86 -13.63
C LEU A 298 -8.10 19.47 -14.69
N THR A 299 -8.52 20.58 -15.30
CA THR A 299 -7.64 21.37 -16.17
C THR A 299 -6.44 21.81 -15.34
N PRO A 300 -5.21 21.80 -15.89
CA PRO A 300 -4.05 22.27 -15.16
C PRO A 300 -4.32 23.69 -14.67
N GLN A 301 -4.43 23.88 -13.36
CA GLN A 301 -4.26 25.21 -12.82
C GLN A 301 -2.81 25.57 -13.13
N HIS A 302 -2.59 26.64 -13.91
CA HIS A 302 -1.30 27.30 -13.94
C HIS A 302 -0.99 27.76 -12.51
N HIS A 303 -0.41 26.88 -11.71
CA HIS A 303 0.13 27.23 -10.41
C HIS A 303 1.39 28.06 -10.68
N GLY A 304 1.20 29.37 -10.79
CA GLY A 304 2.26 30.31 -10.46
C GLY A 304 2.78 29.94 -9.07
N HIS A 305 4.08 29.74 -8.97
CA HIS A 305 4.79 29.47 -7.72
C HIS A 305 4.29 30.36 -6.58
N PRO A 306 3.83 29.79 -5.44
CA PRO A 306 3.80 30.50 -4.19
C PRO A 306 4.90 29.92 -3.30
N PHE A 307 6.16 30.18 -3.65
CA PHE A 307 7.22 30.18 -2.65
C PHE A 307 7.48 31.65 -2.29
N GLN A 308 6.69 32.16 -1.33
CA GLN A 308 7.18 33.24 -0.49
C GLN A 308 7.56 32.63 0.86
N PRO A 309 8.85 32.61 1.21
CA PRO A 309 9.28 32.20 2.53
C PRO A 309 8.87 33.26 3.56
N ILE A 310 8.34 32.81 4.69
CA ILE A 310 8.33 33.55 5.96
C ILE A 310 9.35 32.86 6.85
#